data_AF-K2CPI0-F1
#
_entry.id   AF-K2CPI0-F1
#
_cell.length_a   1.000
_cell.length_b   1.000
_cell.length_c   1.000
_cell.angle_alpha   90.00
_cell.angle_beta   90.00
_cell.angle_gamma   90.00
#
_symmetry.space_group_name_H-M   'P 1'
#
loop_
_entity.id
_entity.type
_entity.pdbx_description
1 polymer ?
#
loop_
_entity_poly.entity_id
_entity_poly.type
_entity_poly.pdbx_seq_one_letter_code
_entity_poly.pdbx_strand_id
1 'polypeptide(L)'
;MLAPNKTKLVCTIGPSSESTEIMLQMLNAGMNIARLNFSHGDFAWHKTAIDSLRRAAHTAGKRLTIMADLPGPKIRIGQFAEDRIELKRDDAFTLTTNEIIGDRLRRAVYLASQAKRAAKSWG
;
A
#
# COMPACT_ATOMS: atom_id res chain seq x y z
N MET A 1 2.59 22.15 -27.00
CA MET A 1 1.17 22.44 -26.68
C MET A 1 0.83 21.75 -25.37
N LEU A 2 0.13 22.41 -24.44
CA LEU A 2 -0.38 21.76 -23.22
C LEU A 2 -1.66 20.97 -23.54
N ALA A 3 -1.90 19.87 -22.83
CA ALA A 3 -3.15 19.12 -22.97
C ALA A 3 -4.35 19.98 -22.51
N PRO A 4 -5.52 19.89 -23.17
CA PRO A 4 -6.67 20.75 -22.88
C PRO A 4 -7.20 20.58 -21.45
N ASN A 5 -7.09 19.37 -20.90
CA ASN A 5 -7.30 19.07 -19.49
C ASN A 5 -6.09 19.51 -18.65
N LYS A 6 -6.22 20.62 -17.92
CA LYS A 6 -5.19 21.14 -16.98
C LYS A 6 -4.94 20.15 -15.83
N THR A 7 -6.01 19.66 -15.20
CA THR A 7 -5.98 18.61 -14.16
C THR A 7 -5.33 17.33 -14.67
N LYS A 8 -4.68 16.57 -13.78
CA LYS A 8 -4.03 15.29 -14.11
C LYS A 8 -4.63 14.12 -13.34
N LEU A 9 -4.78 13.00 -14.03
CA LEU A 9 -5.36 11.78 -13.47
C LEU A 9 -4.26 10.87 -12.89
N VAL A 10 -4.37 10.60 -11.59
CA VAL A 10 -3.58 9.60 -10.85
C VAL A 10 -4.41 8.33 -10.74
N CYS A 11 -3.88 7.19 -11.18
CA CYS A 11 -4.53 5.89 -11.04
C CYS A 11 -3.62 4.94 -10.26
N THR A 12 -4.19 4.19 -9.31
CA THR A 12 -3.41 3.20 -8.54
C THR A 12 -3.40 1.87 -9.30
N ILE A 13 -2.21 1.28 -9.46
CA ILE A 13 -2.05 -0.02 -10.12
C ILE A 13 -2.08 -1.13 -9.07
N GLY A 14 -2.70 -2.26 -9.41
CA GLY A 14 -2.80 -3.47 -8.59
C GLY A 14 -3.32 -4.65 -9.42
N PRO A 15 -3.71 -5.77 -8.79
CA PRO A 15 -4.08 -7.00 -9.50
C PRO A 15 -5.22 -6.86 -10.53
N SER A 16 -6.12 -5.88 -10.37
CA SER A 16 -7.20 -5.58 -11.32
C SER A 16 -6.77 -4.69 -12.51
N SER A 17 -5.52 -4.24 -12.56
CA SER A 17 -5.01 -3.28 -13.54
C SER A 17 -3.55 -3.52 -13.97
N GLU A 18 -2.99 -4.70 -13.69
CA GLU A 18 -1.60 -5.05 -14.00
C GLU A 18 -1.38 -5.58 -15.44
N SER A 19 -2.45 -5.91 -16.18
CA SER A 19 -2.36 -6.34 -17.58
C SER A 19 -2.11 -5.17 -18.53
N THR A 20 -1.39 -5.42 -19.63
CA THR A 20 -1.01 -4.38 -20.60
C THR A 20 -2.24 -3.77 -21.27
N GLU A 21 -3.28 -4.57 -21.47
CA GLU A 21 -4.54 -4.22 -22.13
C GLU A 21 -5.34 -3.23 -21.27
N ILE A 22 -5.43 -3.48 -19.96
CA ILE A 22 -6.07 -2.55 -19.02
C ILE A 22 -5.23 -1.28 -18.87
N MET A 23 -3.89 -1.38 -18.80
CA MET A 23 -3.03 -0.18 -18.80
C MET A 23 -3.21 0.69 -20.05
N LEU A 24 -3.36 0.08 -21.24
CA LEU A 24 -3.66 0.78 -22.48
C LEU A 24 -5.04 1.44 -22.45
N GLN A 25 -6.07 0.76 -21.93
CA GLN A 25 -7.40 1.35 -21.73
C GLN A 25 -7.34 2.56 -20.77
N MET A 26 -6.63 2.44 -19.65
CA MET A 26 -6.44 3.53 -18.68
C MET A 26 -5.68 4.73 -19.28
N LEU A 27 -4.63 4.48 -20.06
CA LEU A 27 -3.91 5.51 -20.82
C LEU A 27 -4.82 6.19 -21.87
N ASN A 28 -5.69 5.42 -22.52
CA ASN A 28 -6.64 5.95 -23.49
C ASN A 28 -7.75 6.78 -22.85
N ALA A 29 -8.31 6.34 -21.72
CA ALA A 29 -9.24 7.09 -20.88
C ALA A 29 -8.63 8.34 -20.22
N GLY A 30 -7.30 8.44 -20.13
CA GLY A 30 -6.60 9.69 -19.81
C GLY A 30 -5.67 9.66 -18.58
N MET A 31 -5.31 8.49 -18.05
CA MET A 31 -4.30 8.35 -16.99
C MET A 31 -3.01 9.13 -17.34
N ASN A 32 -2.47 9.88 -16.38
CA ASN A 32 -1.21 10.63 -16.55
C ASN A 32 -0.12 10.19 -15.56
N ILE A 33 -0.53 9.68 -14.40
CA ILE A 33 0.34 9.25 -13.31
C ILE A 33 -0.12 7.86 -12.84
N ALA A 34 0.74 6.87 -12.95
CA ALA A 34 0.53 5.55 -12.36
C ALA A 34 1.13 5.51 -10.94
N ARG A 35 0.29 5.28 -9.93
CA ARG A 35 0.68 5.14 -8.52
C ARG A 35 0.95 3.67 -8.21
N LEU A 36 2.16 3.37 -7.74
CA LEU A 36 2.57 2.08 -7.20
C LEU A 36 2.66 2.20 -5.68
N ASN A 37 1.81 1.49 -4.95
CA ASN A 37 1.73 1.57 -3.48
C ASN A 37 2.66 0.52 -2.84
N PHE A 38 3.80 0.95 -2.30
CA PHE A 38 4.81 0.09 -1.66
C PHE A 38 4.37 -0.40 -0.26
N SER A 39 3.10 -0.23 0.10
CA SER A 39 2.46 -0.95 1.21
C SER A 39 2.17 -2.41 0.90
N HIS A 40 2.11 -2.78 -0.38
CA HIS A 40 1.71 -4.10 -0.88
C HIS A 40 2.59 -4.51 -2.08
N GLY A 41 2.61 -5.80 -2.41
CA GLY A 41 3.49 -6.36 -3.45
C GLY A 41 4.96 -6.42 -3.03
N ASP A 42 5.73 -7.27 -3.71
CA ASP A 42 7.18 -7.33 -3.59
C ASP A 42 7.87 -6.53 -4.72
N PHE A 43 9.19 -6.41 -4.65
CA PHE A 43 9.97 -5.65 -5.63
C PHE A 43 9.97 -6.26 -7.05
N ALA A 44 9.75 -7.57 -7.21
CA ALA A 44 9.65 -8.22 -8.52
C ALA A 44 8.29 -7.92 -9.18
N TRP A 45 7.21 -7.89 -8.40
CA TRP A 45 5.91 -7.39 -8.86
C TRP A 45 6.00 -5.91 -9.26
N HIS A 46 6.56 -5.04 -8.41
CA HIS A 46 6.71 -3.61 -8.73
C HIS A 46 7.57 -3.39 -9.99
N LYS A 47 8.65 -4.15 -10.19
CA LYS A 47 9.44 -4.12 -11.43
C LYS A 47 8.58 -4.51 -12.64
N THR A 48 7.85 -5.62 -12.56
CA THR A 48 7.01 -6.11 -13.65
C THR A 48 5.92 -5.10 -14.03
N ALA A 49 5.30 -4.46 -13.03
CA ALA A 49 4.35 -3.38 -13.24
C ALA A 49 5.00 -2.16 -13.92
N ILE A 50 6.20 -1.73 -13.50
CA ILE A 50 6.96 -0.65 -14.15
C ILE A 50 7.23 -0.98 -15.63
N ASP A 51 7.72 -2.19 -15.92
CA ASP A 51 8.05 -2.61 -17.29
C ASP A 51 6.79 -2.65 -18.18
N SER A 52 5.66 -3.15 -17.66
CA SER A 52 4.37 -3.13 -18.36
C SER A 52 3.84 -1.71 -18.60
N LEU A 53 3.90 -0.83 -17.59
CA LEU A 53 3.49 0.58 -17.72
C LEU A 53 4.34 1.31 -18.77
N ARG A 54 5.63 1.01 -18.86
CA ARG A 54 6.54 1.58 -19.87
C ARG A 54 6.23 1.07 -21.27
N ARG A 55 5.95 -0.23 -21.46
CA ARG A 55 5.48 -0.79 -22.74
C ARG A 55 4.14 -0.17 -23.16
N ALA A 56 3.15 -0.14 -22.27
CA ALA A 56 1.83 0.43 -22.55
C ALA A 56 1.90 1.92 -22.93
N ALA A 57 2.72 2.71 -22.22
CA ALA A 57 2.95 4.12 -22.52
C ALA A 57 3.58 4.34 -23.92
N HIS A 58 4.56 3.50 -24.27
CA HIS A 58 5.20 3.51 -25.60
C HIS A 58 4.18 3.16 -26.70
N THR A 59 3.46 2.05 -26.56
CA THR A 59 2.45 1.59 -27.54
C THR A 59 1.29 2.58 -27.71
N ALA A 60 0.88 3.28 -26.65
CA ALA A 60 -0.13 4.33 -26.73
C ALA A 60 0.39 5.67 -27.28
N GLY A 61 1.70 5.84 -27.44
CA GLY A 61 2.33 7.13 -27.78
C GLY A 61 2.16 8.21 -26.70
N LYS A 62 1.87 7.83 -25.44
CA LYS A 62 1.53 8.76 -24.36
C LYS A 62 2.63 8.85 -23.29
N ARG A 63 2.87 10.06 -22.79
CA ARG A 63 3.75 10.28 -21.64
C ARG A 63 3.04 9.82 -20.35
N LEU A 64 3.70 8.95 -19.58
CA LEU A 64 3.23 8.42 -18.31
C LEU A 64 4.27 8.64 -17.21
N THR A 65 3.91 9.38 -16.17
CA THR A 65 4.68 9.46 -14.93
C THR A 65 4.39 8.21 -14.09
N ILE A 66 5.40 7.69 -13.38
CA ILE A 66 5.23 6.63 -12.38
C ILE A 66 5.58 7.24 -11.02
N MET A 67 4.72 7.03 -10.04
CA MET A 67 4.85 7.54 -8.68
C MET A 67 4.93 6.37 -7.70
N ALA A 68 6.08 6.21 -7.05
CA ALA A 68 6.23 5.30 -5.92
C ALA A 68 5.65 5.95 -4.66
N ASP A 69 4.62 5.34 -4.09
CA ASP A 69 3.97 5.78 -2.86
C ASP A 69 4.47 4.93 -1.70
N LEU A 70 5.14 5.58 -0.73
CA LEU A 70 5.87 4.92 0.35
C LEU A 70 4.97 4.69 1.57
N PRO A 71 5.06 3.53 2.25
CA PRO A 71 4.11 3.15 3.30
C PRO A 71 4.11 4.04 4.56
N GLY A 72 5.10 4.92 4.74
CA GLY A 72 5.24 5.78 5.92
C GLY A 72 5.47 5.02 7.24
N PRO A 73 5.56 5.76 8.37
CA PRO A 73 5.55 5.16 9.69
C PRO A 73 4.16 4.59 10.01
N LYS A 74 4.07 3.26 10.14
CA LYS A 74 2.81 2.55 10.44
C LYS A 74 2.76 2.11 11.89
N ILE A 75 1.83 2.68 12.67
CA ILE A 75 1.44 2.11 13.96
C ILE A 75 0.63 0.82 13.72
N ARG A 76 0.85 -0.20 14.56
CA ARG A 76 0.15 -1.48 14.54
C ARG A 76 -0.14 -1.95 15.97
N ILE A 77 -1.28 -2.62 16.13
CA ILE A 77 -1.60 -3.39 17.33
C ILE A 77 -0.92 -4.76 17.27
N GLY A 78 -0.52 -5.30 18.43
CA GLY A 78 -0.02 -6.66 18.58
C GLY A 78 -1.13 -7.72 18.54
N GLN A 79 -0.78 -8.96 18.84
CA GLN A 79 -1.70 -10.12 18.81
C GLN A 79 -2.68 -10.15 20.00
N PHE A 80 -3.65 -11.07 19.95
CA PHE A 80 -4.67 -11.32 20.95
C PHE A 80 -4.63 -12.80 21.38
N ALA A 81 -5.29 -13.13 22.50
CA ALA A 81 -5.65 -14.51 22.81
C ALA A 81 -6.88 -15.00 22.01
N GLU A 82 -7.76 -14.08 21.58
CA GLU A 82 -8.99 -14.34 20.81
C GLU A 82 -8.90 -13.72 19.41
N ASP A 83 -9.44 -14.39 18.37
CA ASP A 83 -9.43 -13.91 16.97
C ASP A 83 -9.95 -12.48 16.79
N ARG A 84 -10.91 -12.08 17.62
CA ARG A 84 -11.54 -10.77 17.65
C ARG A 84 -11.84 -10.38 19.09
N ILE A 85 -11.89 -9.09 19.36
CA ILE A 85 -12.43 -8.55 20.61
C ILE A 85 -13.44 -7.47 20.26
N GLU A 86 -14.60 -7.52 20.92
CA GLU A 86 -15.65 -6.50 20.84
C GLU A 86 -15.47 -5.51 21.99
N LEU A 87 -15.43 -4.21 21.67
CA LEU A 87 -15.47 -3.11 22.62
C LEU A 87 -16.78 -2.35 22.42
N LYS A 88 -17.51 -2.12 23.51
CA LYS A 88 -18.73 -1.33 23.54
C LYS A 88 -18.40 0.15 23.75
N ARG A 89 -19.42 1.01 23.64
CA ARG A 89 -19.28 2.40 24.05
C ARG A 89 -18.96 2.45 25.55
N ASP A 90 -18.07 3.35 25.94
CA ASP A 90 -17.63 3.60 27.31
C ASP A 90 -16.82 2.45 27.98
N ASP A 91 -16.47 1.39 27.23
CA ASP A 91 -15.50 0.37 27.68
C ASP A 91 -14.09 0.99 27.84
N ALA A 92 -13.48 0.80 29.01
CA ALA A 92 -12.11 1.25 29.28
C ALA A 92 -11.08 0.29 28.65
N PHE A 93 -10.30 0.78 27.69
CA PHE A 93 -9.32 -0.02 26.94
C PHE A 93 -7.95 0.64 26.84
N THR A 94 -6.89 -0.08 27.21
CA THR A 94 -5.53 0.45 27.36
C THR A 94 -4.62 0.04 26.21
N LEU A 95 -4.13 1.03 25.45
CA LEU A 95 -3.02 0.84 24.52
C LEU A 95 -1.69 1.00 25.26
N THR A 96 -0.79 0.03 25.15
CA THR A 96 0.51 0.03 25.86
C THR A 96 1.68 -0.28 24.93
N THR A 97 2.87 0.21 25.25
CA THR A 97 4.13 -0.13 24.57
C THR A 97 4.76 -1.43 25.06
N ASN A 98 4.21 -2.04 26.12
CA ASN A 98 4.74 -3.29 26.66
C ASN A 98 4.39 -4.47 25.74
N GLU A 99 5.32 -5.41 25.57
CA GLU A 99 5.09 -6.62 24.78
C GLU A 99 4.15 -7.57 25.55
N ILE A 100 2.87 -7.58 25.15
CA ILE A 100 1.83 -8.43 25.71
C ILE A 100 0.97 -9.05 24.58
N ILE A 101 0.50 -10.27 24.81
CA ILE A 101 -0.70 -10.78 24.14
C ILE A 101 -1.88 -10.00 24.72
N GLY A 102 -2.70 -9.39 23.86
CA GLY A 102 -3.80 -8.56 24.32
C GLY A 102 -5.02 -9.35 24.79
N ASP A 103 -5.82 -8.67 25.61
CA ASP A 103 -7.07 -9.12 26.23
C ASP A 103 -8.18 -8.05 26.03
N ARG A 104 -9.34 -8.20 26.69
CA ARG A 104 -10.46 -7.23 26.56
C ARG A 104 -10.20 -5.87 27.20
N LEU A 105 -9.12 -5.72 27.97
CA LEU A 105 -8.77 -4.51 28.74
C LEU A 105 -7.55 -3.80 28.15
N ARG A 106 -6.65 -4.51 27.43
CA ARG A 106 -5.38 -3.94 26.96
C ARG A 106 -4.77 -4.65 25.74
N ARG A 107 -3.99 -3.89 24.96
CA ARG A 107 -3.31 -4.36 23.74
C ARG A 107 -1.97 -3.64 23.54
N ALA A 108 -0.94 -4.39 23.14
CA ALA A 108 0.34 -3.82 22.73
C ALA A 108 0.20 -2.98 21.44
N VAL A 109 0.91 -1.86 21.33
CA VAL A 109 1.07 -1.04 20.12
C VAL A 109 2.53 -0.71 19.84
N TYR A 110 2.92 -0.80 18.57
CA TYR A 110 4.29 -0.58 18.11
C TYR A 110 4.33 0.06 16.72
N LEU A 111 5.49 0.62 16.35
CA LEU A 111 5.78 0.96 14.95
C LEU A 111 6.17 -0.32 14.19
N ALA A 112 5.61 -0.52 13.00
CA ALA A 112 5.87 -1.73 12.19
C ALA A 112 7.35 -1.90 11.79
N SER A 113 8.17 -0.84 11.88
CA SER A 113 9.62 -0.89 11.74
C SER A 113 10.34 -1.54 12.93
N GLN A 114 9.78 -1.47 14.14
CA GLN A 114 10.33 -2.08 15.35
C GLN A 114 10.08 -3.60 15.38
N ALA A 115 8.87 -4.04 15.01
CA ALA A 115 8.51 -5.46 14.97
C ALA A 115 9.43 -6.31 14.06
N LYS A 116 9.95 -5.72 12.97
CA LYS A 116 10.95 -6.38 12.10
C LYS A 116 12.33 -6.58 12.75
N ARG A 117 12.60 -6.00 13.92
CA ARG A 117 13.84 -6.22 14.70
C ARG A 117 13.68 -7.41 15.66
N ALA A 118 12.54 -7.51 16.36
CA ALA A 118 12.25 -8.62 17.27
C ALA A 118 12.21 -9.98 16.54
N ALA A 119 11.63 -10.03 15.34
CA ALA A 119 11.62 -11.23 14.50
C ALA A 119 12.99 -11.61 13.88
N LYS A 120 14.10 -10.94 14.28
CA LYS A 120 15.44 -11.15 13.73
C LYS A 120 16.52 -11.45 14.79
N SER A 121 16.11 -11.77 16.02
CA SER A 121 17.00 -12.14 17.13
C SER A 121 16.82 -13.59 17.60
N TRP A 122 16.29 -14.46 16.73
CA TRP A 122 16.34 -15.92 16.86
C TRP A 122 16.99 -16.47 15.58
N GLY A 123 18.22 -16.98 15.73
CA GLY A 123 19.09 -17.52 14.69
C GLY A 123 20.39 -17.99 15.32
#